data_AF-A0A2M6Z6D9-F1
#
_entry.id   AF-A0A2M6Z6D9-F1
#
_cell.length_a   1.000
_cell.length_b   1.000
_cell.length_c   1.000
_cell.angle_alpha   90.00
_cell.angle_beta   90.00
_cell.angle_gamma   90.00
#
_symmetry.space_group_name_H-M   'P 1'
#
loop_
_entity.id
_entity.type
_entity.pdbx_description
1 polymer ?
#
loop_
_entity_poly.entity_id
_entity_poly.type
_entity_poly.pdbx_seq_one_letter_code
_entity_poly.pdbx_strand_id
1 'polypeptide(L)' 'MQMKLFFNKIIKYFSEVWGEVKPGEGKVSWPSMEEIKGSTWLVVVTVGIAAVYLGVIDMVVGYVVSWMMGIG' A
#
# COMPACT_ATOMS: atom_id res chain seq x y z
N MET A 1 -40.99 17.04 13.60
CA MET A 1 -39.96 18.09 13.48
C MET A 1 -38.52 17.53 13.54
N GLN A 2 -38.24 16.55 14.41
CA GLN A 2 -36.94 15.82 14.50
C GLN A 2 -36.43 15.23 13.17
N MET A 3 -37.31 14.65 12.35
CA MET A 3 -36.91 13.92 11.14
C MET A 3 -36.31 14.83 10.04
N LYS A 4 -36.77 16.08 9.95
CA LYS A 4 -36.23 17.08 8.99
C LYS A 4 -34.84 17.57 9.41
N LEU A 5 -34.58 17.67 10.71
CA LEU A 5 -33.27 18.04 11.25
C LEU A 5 -32.22 16.95 10.98
N PHE A 6 -32.61 15.69 11.10
CA PHE A 6 -31.73 14.55 10.82
C PHE A 6 -31.37 14.46 9.34
N PHE A 7 -32.36 14.64 8.45
CA PHE A 7 -32.13 14.66 6.99
C PHE A 7 -31.20 15.81 6.55
N ASN A 8 -31.39 17.01 7.10
CA ASN A 8 -30.51 18.15 6.80
C ASN A 8 -29.08 17.94 7.30
N LYS A 9 -28.89 17.29 8.46
CA LYS A 9 -27.54 16.92 8.94
C LYS A 9 -26.85 15.98 7.96
N ILE A 10 -27.53 14.91 7.53
CA ILE A 10 -26.97 13.92 6.60
C ILE A 10 -26.57 14.59 5.29
N ILE A 11 -27.44 15.39 4.69
CA ILE A 11 -27.14 16.11 3.45
C ILE A 11 -25.95 17.05 3.62
N LYS A 12 -25.86 17.74 4.76
CA LYS A 12 -24.73 18.61 5.08
C LYS A 12 -23.42 17.83 5.21
N TYR A 13 -23.43 16.69 5.90
CA TYR A 13 -22.25 15.81 6.00
C TYR A 13 -21.77 15.32 4.63
N PHE A 14 -22.68 14.84 3.77
CA PHE A 14 -22.29 14.41 2.41
C PHE A 14 -21.78 15.57 1.56
N SER A 15 -22.37 16.77 1.69
CA SER A 15 -21.90 17.97 1.00
C SER A 15 -20.49 18.39 1.45
N GLU A 16 -20.19 18.29 2.74
CA GLU A 16 -18.88 18.63 3.30
C GLU A 16 -17.82 17.60 2.86
N VAL A 17 -18.12 16.30 3.01
CA VAL A 17 -17.21 15.22 2.57
C VAL A 17 -16.95 15.28 1.07
N TRP A 18 -17.96 15.55 0.25
CA TRP A 18 -17.78 15.68 -1.19
C TRP A 18 -16.94 16.92 -1.57
N GLY A 19 -17.03 18.01 -0.80
CA GLY A 19 -16.18 19.17 -0.96
C GLY A 19 -14.71 18.89 -0.64
N GLU A 20 -14.43 18.10 0.40
CA GLU A 20 -13.07 17.72 0.79
C GLU A 20 -12.44 16.68 -0.15
N VAL A 21 -13.24 15.75 -0.67
CA VAL A 21 -12.82 14.64 -1.52
C VAL A 21 -12.82 14.99 -3.01
N LYS A 22 -13.31 16.16 -3.41
CA LYS A 22 -13.47 16.55 -4.81
C LYS A 22 -12.13 16.47 -5.58
N PRO A 23 -12.05 15.74 -6.71
CA PRO A 23 -10.85 15.68 -7.53
C PRO A 23 -10.49 17.06 -8.09
N GLY A 24 -9.31 17.58 -7.75
CA GLY A 24 -8.76 18.85 -8.26
C GLY A 24 -8.84 20.06 -7.32
N GLU A 25 -9.78 20.09 -6.36
CA GLU A 25 -9.91 21.18 -5.36
C GLU A 25 -9.87 20.68 -3.90
N GLY A 26 -9.97 19.36 -3.70
CA GLY A 26 -9.99 18.72 -2.38
C GLY A 26 -8.61 18.55 -1.75
N LYS A 27 -8.57 18.53 -0.41
CA LYS A 27 -7.37 18.27 0.41
C LYS A 27 -6.80 16.85 0.22
N VAL A 28 -7.53 15.98 -0.45
CA VAL A 28 -7.17 14.58 -0.64
C VAL A 28 -6.40 14.46 -1.96
N SER A 29 -5.15 14.03 -1.88
CA SER A 29 -4.32 13.73 -3.04
C SER A 29 -4.88 12.49 -3.75
N TRP A 30 -5.76 12.69 -4.73
CA TRP A 30 -6.13 11.61 -5.63
C TRP A 30 -4.96 11.30 -6.54
N PRO A 31 -4.32 10.14 -6.36
CA PRO A 31 -3.11 9.85 -7.10
C PRO A 31 -3.45 9.65 -8.59
N SER A 32 -2.59 10.15 -9.45
CA SER A 32 -2.73 9.88 -10.89
C SER A 32 -2.35 8.43 -11.21
N MET A 33 -2.84 7.90 -12.32
CA MET A 33 -2.47 6.55 -12.79
C MET A 33 -0.96 6.38 -12.97
N GLU A 34 -0.21 7.46 -13.19
CA GLU A 34 1.26 7.44 -13.27
C GLU A 34 1.91 7.30 -11.89
N GLU A 35 1.39 7.98 -10.86
CA GLU A 35 1.90 7.88 -9.49
C GLU A 35 1.68 6.47 -8.90
N ILE A 36 0.54 5.85 -9.22
CA ILE A 36 0.25 4.46 -8.81
C ILE A 36 1.26 3.49 -9.43
N LYS A 37 1.60 3.69 -10.71
CA LYS A 37 2.62 2.86 -11.39
C LYS A 37 4.02 3.08 -10.81
N GLY A 38 4.39 4.33 -10.55
CA GLY A 38 5.70 4.67 -9.96
C GLY A 38 5.90 4.07 -8.57
N SER A 39 4.91 4.22 -7.70
CA SER A 39 4.93 3.64 -6.35
C SER A 39 4.92 2.11 -6.35
N THR A 40 4.13 1.48 -7.23
CA THR A 40 4.11 0.02 -7.36
C THR A 40 5.45 -0.51 -7.89
N TRP A 41 6.04 0.15 -8.88
CA TRP A 41 7.34 -0.23 -9.43
C TRP A 41 8.44 -0.17 -8.36
N LEU A 42 8.43 0.87 -7.52
CA LEU A 42 9.36 0.98 -6.40
C LEU A 42 9.25 -0.21 -5.43
N VAL A 43 8.03 -0.60 -5.08
CA VAL A 43 7.80 -1.76 -4.19
C VAL A 43 8.31 -3.05 -4.84
N VAL A 44 8.03 -3.27 -6.13
CA VAL A 44 8.50 -4.45 -6.86
C VAL A 44 10.02 -4.54 -6.86
N VAL A 45 10.72 -3.44 -7.13
CA VAL A 45 12.19 -3.40 -7.10
C VAL A 45 12.72 -3.68 -5.70
N THR A 46 12.14 -3.04 -4.68
CA THR A 46 12.58 -3.18 -3.28
C THR A 46 12.40 -4.61 -2.78
N VAL A 47 11.25 -5.22 -3.05
CA VAL A 47 10.96 -6.62 -2.70
C VAL A 47 11.86 -7.57 -3.49
N GLY A 48 12.14 -7.28 -4.77
CA GLY A 48 13.06 -8.06 -5.59
C GLY A 48 14.47 -8.12 -4.99
N ILE A 49 15.01 -6.99 -4.53
CA ILE A 49 16.31 -6.93 -3.85
C ILE A 49 16.28 -7.75 -2.55
N ALA A 50 15.23 -7.59 -1.74
CA ALA A 50 15.08 -8.36 -0.50
C ALA A 50 15.01 -9.88 -0.76
N ALA A 51 14.28 -10.30 -1.81
CA ALA A 51 14.17 -11.70 -2.19
C ALA A 51 15.52 -12.30 -2.63
N VAL A 52 16.32 -11.56 -3.41
CA VAL A 52 17.67 -11.99 -3.80
C VAL A 52 18.56 -12.14 -2.58
N TYR A 53 18.55 -11.15 -1.67
CA TYR A 53 19.33 -11.20 -0.44
C TYR A 53 19.00 -12.41 0.43
N LEU A 54 17.70 -12.62 0.69
CA LEU A 54 17.23 -13.77 1.46
C LEU A 54 17.60 -15.08 0.77
N GLY A 55 17.35 -15.20 -0.54
CA GLY A 55 17.69 -16.40 -1.30
C GLY A 55 19.18 -16.77 -1.25
N VAL A 56 20.07 -15.77 -1.28
CA VAL A 56 21.52 -16.01 -1.09
C VAL A 56 21.82 -16.53 0.31
N ILE A 57 21.20 -15.93 1.34
CA ILE A 57 21.37 -16.39 2.72
C ILE A 57 20.85 -17.81 2.89
N ASP A 58 19.67 -18.12 2.37
CA ASP A 58 19.07 -19.44 2.44
C ASP A 58 19.96 -20.50 1.77
N MET A 59 20.59 -20.17 0.63
CA MET A 59 21.56 -21.07 -0.02
C MET A 59 22.80 -21.30 0.83
N VAL A 60 23.38 -20.24 1.40
CA VAL A 60 24.58 -20.34 2.25
C VAL A 60 24.27 -21.15 3.51
N VAL A 61 23.17 -20.85 4.18
CA VAL A 61 22.72 -21.59 5.37
C VAL A 61 22.43 -23.04 5.02
N GLY A 62 21.75 -23.30 3.91
CA GLY A 62 21.48 -24.66 3.43
C GLY A 62 22.76 -25.46 3.18
N TYR A 63 23.77 -24.85 2.55
CA TYR A 63 25.07 -25.48 2.33
C TYR A 63 25.83 -25.77 3.63
N VAL A 64 25.81 -24.83 4.58
CA VAL A 64 26.43 -25.04 5.90
C VAL A 64 25.72 -26.16 6.66
N VAL A 65 24.39 -26.18 6.62
CA VAL A 65 23.58 -27.24 7.27
C VAL A 65 23.83 -28.59 6.62
N SER A 66 23.88 -28.69 5.28
CA SER A 66 24.14 -29.96 4.60
C SER A 66 25.55 -30.49 4.90
N TRP A 67 26.54 -29.59 4.97
CA TRP A 67 27.90 -29.93 5.37
C TRP A 67 27.95 -30.41 6.83
N MET A 68 27.26 -29.73 7.75
CA MET A 68 27.18 -30.12 9.17
C MET A 68 26.47 -31.45 9.38
N MET A 69 25.43 -31.75 8.60
CA MET A 69 24.72 -33.02 8.66
C MET A 69 25.50 -34.18 8.02
N GLY A 70 26.69 -33.93 7.48
CA GLY A 70 27.50 -34.95 6.82
C GLY A 70 26.87 -35.47 5.52
N ILE A 71 25.95 -34.70 4.93
CA ILE A 71 25.34 -34.99 3.61
C ILE A 71 26.22 -34.34 2.53
N GLY A 72 27.53 -34.56 2.63
CA GLY A 72 28.54 -34.23 1.63
C GLY A 72 29.25 -35.49 1.19
#